data_AF-A0A448XZZ7-F1
#
_entry.id   AF-A0A448XZZ7-F1
#
_cell.length_a   1.000
_cell.length_b   1.000
_cell.length_c   1.000
_cell.angle_alpha   90.00
_cell.angle_beta   90.00
_cell.angle_gamma   90.00
#
_symmetry.space_group_name_H-M   'P 1'
#
loop_
_entity.id
_entity.type
_entity.pdbx_description
1 polymer ?
#
loop_
_entity_poly.entity_id
_entity_poly.type
_entity_poly.pdbx_seq_one_letter_code
_entity_poly.pdbx_strand_id
1 'polypeptide(L)'
;MSLKGYKVAAGLVSIILIFVLLIAPLFIYAFIMGLTWDDNSPLPDWLMWFIILGGVIGTALLVPIHRFIICKIGGYPKYSAKINW
;
A
#
# COMPACT_ATOMS: atom_id res chain seq x y z
N MET A 1 -16.51 -17.04 -4.54
CA MET A 1 -16.70 -15.61 -4.16
C MET A 1 -17.12 -14.84 -5.41
N SER A 2 -18.07 -13.90 -5.34
CA SER A 2 -18.57 -13.19 -6.54
C SER A 2 -17.54 -12.17 -7.06
N LEU A 3 -17.66 -11.75 -8.32
CA LEU A 3 -16.81 -10.71 -8.93
C LEU A 3 -16.82 -9.41 -8.13
N LYS A 4 -17.95 -9.05 -7.50
CA LYS A 4 -18.05 -7.92 -6.58
C LYS A 4 -17.18 -8.13 -5.33
N GLY A 5 -17.16 -9.35 -4.77
CA GLY A 5 -16.33 -9.70 -3.63
C GLY A 5 -14.83 -9.58 -3.92
N TYR A 6 -14.36 -10.01 -5.10
CA TYR A 6 -12.96 -9.85 -5.49
C TYR A 6 -12.57 -8.38 -5.73
N LYS A 7 -13.48 -7.54 -6.24
CA LYS A 7 -13.23 -6.09 -6.36
C LYS A 7 -13.09 -5.42 -4.99
N VAL A 8 -13.97 -5.76 -4.04
CA VAL A 8 -13.90 -5.25 -2.66
C VAL A 8 -12.61 -5.71 -1.98
N ALA A 9 -12.26 -7.00 -2.09
CA ALA A 9 -11.02 -7.53 -1.53
C ALA A 9 -9.78 -6.85 -2.15
N ALA A 10 -9.78 -6.64 -3.47
CA ALA A 10 -8.69 -5.95 -4.16
C ALA A 10 -8.53 -4.50 -3.71
N GLY A 11 -9.65 -3.78 -3.52
CA GLY A 11 -9.64 -2.43 -2.95
C GLY A 11 -9.09 -2.40 -1.52
N LEU A 12 -9.57 -3.29 -0.65
CA LEU A 12 -9.09 -3.42 0.73
C LEU A 12 -7.59 -3.71 0.81
N VAL A 13 -7.11 -4.70 0.05
CA VAL A 13 -5.68 -5.04 0.02
C VAL A 13 -4.85 -3.85 -0.46
N SER A 14 -5.35 -3.10 -1.44
CA SER A 14 -4.64 -1.93 -1.96
C SER A 14 -4.56 -0.79 -0.94
N ILE A 15 -5.64 -0.53 -0.20
CA ILE A 15 -5.65 0.46 0.88
C ILE A 15 -4.66 0.07 1.97
N ILE A 16 -4.72 -1.19 2.43
CA ILE A 16 -3.80 -1.71 3.45
C ILE A 16 -2.35 -1.56 2.98
N LEU A 17 -2.04 -1.91 1.73
CA LEU A 17 -0.71 -1.79 1.17
C LEU A 17 -0.20 -0.34 1.17
N ILE A 18 -1.04 0.63 0.80
CA ILE A 18 -0.66 2.05 0.84
C ILE A 18 -0.30 2.46 2.27
N PHE A 19 -1.14 2.10 3.25
CA PHE A 19 -0.86 2.41 4.66
C PHE A 19 0.45 1.77 5.14
N VAL A 20 0.68 0.50 4.78
CA VAL A 20 1.92 -0.20 5.11
C VAL A 20 3.13 0.50 4.49
N LEU A 21 3.06 0.92 3.23
CA LEU A 21 4.17 1.59 2.55
C LEU A 21 4.44 3.00 3.08
N LEU A 22 3.42 3.72 3.53
CA LEU A 22 3.58 5.04 4.17
C LEU A 22 4.20 4.93 5.56
N ILE A 23 3.82 3.90 6.32
CA ILE A 23 4.20 3.74 7.73
C ILE A 23 5.51 2.95 7.87
N ALA A 24 5.85 2.07 6.93
CA ALA A 24 7.06 1.25 6.99
C ALA A 24 8.37 2.05 7.16
N PRO A 25 8.62 3.18 6.47
CA PRO A 25 9.82 3.98 6.67
C PRO A 25 9.99 4.44 8.13
N LEU A 26 8.90 4.81 8.79
CA LEU A 26 8.90 5.24 10.20
C LEU A 26 9.32 4.09 11.12
N PHE A 27 8.72 2.90 10.94
CA PHE A 27 9.06 1.73 11.76
C PHE A 27 10.48 1.24 11.51
N ILE A 28 10.95 1.24 10.26
CA ILE A 28 12.33 0.88 9.91
C ILE A 28 13.31 1.84 10.59
N TYR A 29 13.04 3.15 10.51
CA TYR A 29 13.88 4.16 11.15
C TYR A 29 13.90 4.01 12.67
N ALA A 30 12.74 3.86 13.31
CA ALA A 30 12.65 3.68 14.75
C ALA A 30 13.41 2.43 15.23
N PHE A 31 13.29 1.32 14.49
CA PHE A 31 14.01 0.08 14.80
C PHE A 31 15.54 0.24 14.68
N ILE A 32 16.02 0.90 13.63
CA ILE A 32 17.46 1.11 13.40
C ILE A 32 18.06 2.04 14.46
N MET A 33 17.33 3.10 14.83
CA MET A 33 17.79 4.09 15.79
C MET A 33 17.55 3.68 17.26
N GLY A 34 16.87 2.55 17.50
CA GLY A 34 16.49 2.11 18.84
C GLY A 34 15.52 3.07 19.54
N LEU A 35 14.73 3.82 18.77
CA LEU A 35 13.78 4.80 19.30
C LEU A 35 12.57 4.10 19.90
N THR A 36 12.17 4.59 21.06
CA THR A 36 10.94 4.19 21.74
C THR A 36 9.81 5.15 21.40
N TRP A 37 8.58 4.77 21.70
CA TRP A 37 7.40 5.61 21.44
C TRP A 37 7.41 6.94 22.24
N ASP A 38 8.20 7.01 23.30
CA ASP A 38 8.34 8.19 24.15
C ASP A 38 9.43 9.17 23.65
N ASP A 39 10.24 8.75 22.67
CA ASP A 39 11.30 9.59 22.12
C ASP A 39 10.74 10.67 21.18
N ASN A 40 10.67 11.91 21.67
CA ASN A 40 10.26 13.09 20.89
C ASN A 40 11.39 13.64 20.00
N SER A 41 12.28 12.77 19.53
CA SER A 41 13.38 13.16 18.65
C SER A 41 12.80 13.69 17.32
N PRO A 42 13.24 14.87 16.83
CA PRO A 42 12.77 15.37 15.56
C PRO A 42 13.08 14.37 14.44
N LEU A 43 12.07 14.04 13.64
CA LEU A 43 12.25 13.18 12.48
C LEU A 43 13.10 13.92 11.45
N PRO A 44 14.12 13.28 10.87
CA PRO A 44 14.99 13.95 9.91
C PRO A 44 14.28 14.16 8.57
N ASP A 45 14.56 15.27 7.89
CA ASP A 45 13.89 15.67 6.64
C ASP A 45 13.97 14.60 5.53
N TRP A 46 15.07 13.86 5.46
CA TRP A 46 15.23 12.78 4.49
C TRP A 46 14.20 11.66 4.68
N LEU A 47 13.76 11.40 5.92
CA LEU A 47 12.73 10.40 6.22
C LEU A 47 11.37 10.81 5.67
N MET A 48 11.06 12.11 5.70
CA MET A 48 9.83 12.65 5.11
C MET A 48 9.79 12.39 3.59
N TRP A 49 10.91 12.52 2.89
CA TRP A 49 11.00 12.17 1.47
C TRP A 49 10.76 10.67 1.20
N PHE A 50 11.21 9.78 2.09
CA PHE A 50 10.91 8.35 1.97
C PHE A 50 9.43 8.04 2.19
N ILE A 51 8.74 8.75 3.09
CA ILE A 51 7.29 8.61 3.26
C ILE A 51 6.57 9.05 1.99
N ILE A 52 6.96 10.20 1.42
CA ILE A 52 6.39 10.70 0.15
C ILE A 52 6.62 9.68 -0.98
N LEU A 53 7.85 9.17 -1.12
CA LEU A 53 8.18 8.13 -2.10
C LEU A 53 7.37 6.85 -1.88
N GLY A 54 7.21 6.42 -0.62
CA GLY A 54 6.38 5.27 -0.25
C GLY A 54 4.92 5.44 -0.68
N GLY A 55 4.36 6.64 -0.50
CA GLY A 55 3.01 6.98 -0.97
C GLY A 55 2.87 6.96 -2.49
N VAL A 56 3.83 7.53 -3.21
CA VAL A 56 3.85 7.53 -4.70
C VAL A 56 3.97 6.10 -5.23
N ILE A 57 4.85 5.29 -4.66
CA ILE A 57 5.04 3.88 -5.06
C ILE A 57 3.77 3.07 -4.73
N GLY A 58 3.19 3.25 -3.54
CA GLY A 58 1.98 2.54 -3.13
C GLY A 58 0.77 2.83 -4.01
N THR A 59 0.58 4.10 -4.38
CA THR A 59 -0.49 4.51 -5.31
C THR A 59 -0.26 3.98 -6.72
N ALA A 60 0.99 4.01 -7.23
CA ALA A 60 1.33 3.44 -8.52
C ALA A 60 1.09 1.91 -8.59
N LEU A 61 1.33 1.20 -7.48
CA LEU A 61 1.13 -0.25 -7.37
C LEU A 61 -0.35 -0.66 -7.23
N LEU A 62 -1.26 0.28 -6.99
CA LEU A 62 -2.68 -0.01 -6.79
C LEU A 62 -3.33 -0.66 -8.04
N VAL A 63 -3.03 -0.12 -9.22
CA VAL A 63 -3.56 -0.62 -10.49
C VAL A 63 -3.09 -2.05 -10.81
N PRO A 64 -1.77 -2.39 -10.76
CA PRO A 64 -1.32 -3.74 -11.03
C PRO A 64 -1.79 -4.74 -9.95
N ILE A 65 -1.85 -4.36 -8.68
CA ILE A 65 -2.35 -5.25 -7.61
C ILE A 65 -3.83 -5.56 -7.78
N HIS A 66 -4.64 -4.54 -8.06
CA HIS A 66 -6.06 -4.72 -8.30
C HIS A 66 -6.32 -5.62 -9.52
N ARG A 67 -5.54 -5.45 -10.59
CA ARG A 67 -5.57 -6.36 -11.76
C ARG A 67 -5.11 -7.77 -11.42
N PHE A 68 -4.05 -7.92 -10.63
CA PHE A 68 -3.52 -9.22 -10.24
C PHE A 68 -4.55 -10.01 -9.42
N ILE A 69 -5.18 -9.39 -8.42
CA ILE A 69 -6.17 -10.06 -7.58
C ILE A 69 -7.37 -10.52 -8.41
N ILE A 70 -7.90 -9.67 -9.29
CA ILE A 70 -9.07 -10.03 -10.10
C ILE A 70 -8.74 -11.08 -11.16
N CYS A 71 -7.61 -10.95 -11.86
CA CYS A 71 -7.28 -11.81 -13.00
C CYS A 71 -6.60 -13.13 -12.58
N LYS A 72 -5.65 -13.09 -11.65
CA LYS A 72 -4.86 -14.27 -11.23
C LYS A 72 -5.54 -15.06 -10.12
N ILE A 73 -6.13 -14.39 -9.13
CA ILE A 73 -6.79 -15.06 -7.98
C ILE A 73 -8.27 -15.32 -8.28
N GLY A 74 -8.97 -14.34 -8.85
CA GLY A 74 -10.38 -14.48 -9.21
C GLY A 74 -10.64 -15.28 -10.48
N GLY A 75 -9.62 -15.53 -11.32
CA GLY A 75 -9.76 -16.22 -12.60
C GLY A 75 -10.60 -15.45 -13.62
N TYR A 76 -10.85 -14.15 -13.39
CA TYR A 76 -11.70 -13.36 -14.26
C TYR A 76 -10.89 -12.75 -15.41
N PRO A 77 -11.51 -12.60 -16.58
CA PRO A 77 -10.86 -11.99 -17.72
C PRO A 77 -10.53 -10.51 -17.49
N LYS A 78 -9.48 -10.01 -18.17
CA LYS A 78 -8.92 -8.66 -17.98
C LYS A 78 -9.94 -7.52 -18.14
N TYR A 79 -10.98 -7.71 -18.95
CA TYR A 79 -12.06 -6.73 -19.13
C TYR A 79 -12.89 -6.50 -17.86
N SER A 80 -12.99 -7.51 -16.98
CA SER A 80 -13.69 -7.43 -15.70
C SER A 80 -12.91 -6.64 -14.63
N ALA A 81 -11.59 -6.49 -14.82
CA ALA A 81 -10.70 -5.73 -13.95
C ALA A 81 -10.66 -4.22 -14.26
N LYS A 82 -11.62 -3.71 -15.05
CA LYS A 82 -11.82 -2.26 -15.20
C LYS A 82 -12.22 -1.66 -13.85
N ILE A 83 -11.42 -0.70 -13.41
CA ILE A 83 -11.76 0.24 -12.35
C ILE A 83 -12.66 1.28 -13.03
N ASN A 84 -13.96 1.25 -12.75
CA ASN A 84 -14.83 2.37 -13.08
C ASN A 84 -14.59 3.40 -11.99
N TRP A 85 -13.90 4.48 -12.36
CA TRP A 85 -13.71 5.65 -11.51
C TRP A 85 -15.04 6.35 -11.26
#